data_AF-A0A4Y7WQT4-F1
#
_entry.id   AF-A0A4Y7WQT4-F1
#
_cell.length_a   1.000
_cell.length_b   1.000
_cell.length_c   1.000
_cell.angle_alpha   90.00
_cell.angle_beta   90.00
_cell.angle_gamma   90.00
#
_symmetry.space_group_name_H-M   'P 1'
#
loop_
_entity.id
_entity.type
_entity.pdbx_description
1 polymer ?
#
loop_
_entity_poly.entity_id
_entity_poly.type
_entity_poly.pdbx_seq_one_letter_code
_entity_poly.pdbx_strand_id
1 'polypeptide(L)' 'MKKSMFFLRLLLLFGAFGLYLMSLLHLFPIWIATPLLFGASYFLFRPNQKKHRFKGYRSRG' A
#
# COMPACT_ATOMS: atom_id res chain seq x y z
N MET A 1 -7.82 6.56 -14.18
CA MET A 1 -7.67 5.28 -13.46
C MET A 1 -6.77 5.32 -12.20
N LYS A 2 -5.79 6.23 -12.07
CA LYS A 2 -4.86 6.24 -10.90
C LYS A 2 -5.49 6.70 -9.57
N LYS A 3 -6.48 7.62 -9.62
CA LYS A 3 -7.17 8.13 -8.43
C LYS A 3 -7.99 7.04 -7.71
N SER A 4 -8.66 6.17 -8.47
CA SER A 4 -9.44 5.05 -7.92
C SER A 4 -8.55 4.04 -7.16
N MET A 5 -7.37 3.70 -7.70
CA MET A 5 -6.43 2.83 -6.98
C MET A 5 -5.90 3.46 -5.70
N PHE A 6 -5.73 4.79 -5.66
CA PHE A 6 -5.31 5.48 -4.43
C PHE A 6 -6.39 5.42 -3.35
N PHE A 7 -7.65 5.68 -3.71
CA PHE A 7 -8.80 5.53 -2.79
C PHE A 7 -8.93 4.11 -2.25
N LEU A 8 -8.73 3.10 -3.10
CA LEU A 8 -8.83 1.70 -2.69
C LEU A 8 -7.72 1.32 -1.68
N ARG A 9 -6.51 1.86 -1.85
CA ARG A 9 -5.40 1.68 -0.87
C ARG A 9 -5.68 2.40 0.45
N LEU A 10 -6.25 3.60 0.38
CA LEU A 10 -6.62 4.37 1.56
C LEU A 10 -7.72 3.67 2.37
N LEU A 11 -8.73 3.14 1.68
CA LEU A 11 -9.81 2.34 2.28
C LEU A 11 -9.25 1.07 2.94
N LEU A 12 -8.33 0.37 2.27
CA LEU A 12 -7.68 -0.82 2.81
C LEU A 12 -6.87 -0.52 4.07
N LEU A 13 -6.14 0.60 4.10
CA LEU A 13 -5.39 1.06 5.28
C LEU A 13 -6.33 1.34 6.46
N PHE A 14 -7.43 2.05 6.20
CA PHE A 14 -8.43 2.37 7.23
C PHE A 14 -9.08 1.11 7.81
N GLY A 15 -9.42 0.13 6.95
CA GLY A 15 -9.96 -1.16 7.39
C GLY A 15 -8.95 -1.96 8.23
N ALA A 16 -7.68 -2.02 7.81
CA ALA A 16 -6.63 -2.69 8.58
C ALA A 16 -6.38 -2.01 9.93
N PHE A 17 -6.46 -0.67 9.99
CA PHE A 17 -6.37 0.09 11.24
C PHE A 17 -7.54 -0.20 12.19
N GLY A 18 -8.77 -0.32 11.66
CA GLY A 18 -9.93 -0.74 12.45
C GLY A 18 -9.78 -2.16 13.02
N LEU A 19 -9.28 -3.10 12.23
CA LEU A 19 -8.98 -4.46 12.70
C LEU A 19 -7.89 -4.48 13.77
N TYR A 20 -6.89 -3.59 13.68
CA TYR A 20 -5.88 -3.42 14.72
C TYR A 20 -6.47 -2.90 16.04
N LEU A 21 -7.39 -1.93 15.99
CA LEU A 21 -8.11 -1.45 17.18
C LEU A 21 -8.97 -2.56 17.82
N MET A 22 -9.69 -3.33 17.00
CA MET A 22 -10.44 -4.52 17.45
C MET A 22 -9.53 -5.58 18.07
N SER A 23 -8.32 -5.72 17.52
CA SER A 23 -7.33 -6.63 18.06
C SER A 23 -6.80 -6.19 19.43
N LEU A 24 -6.65 -4.89 19.64
CA LEU A 24 -6.29 -4.32 20.95
C LEU A 24 -7.36 -4.62 22.02
N LEU A 25 -8.62 -4.68 21.59
CA LEU A 25 -9.76 -5.09 22.42
C LEU A 25 -9.88 -6.63 22.57
N HIS A 26 -8.87 -7.40 22.14
CA HIS A 26 -8.84 -8.87 22.19
C HIS A 26 -9.91 -9.59 21.34
N LEU A 27 -10.68 -8.88 20.50
CA LEU A 27 -11.67 -9.48 19.59
C LEU A 27 -11.03 -10.13 18.35
N PHE A 28 -9.79 -9.78 18.05
CA PHE A 28 -9.10 -10.27 16.86
C PHE A 28 -7.63 -10.59 17.19
N PRO A 29 -7.05 -11.68 16.63
CA PRO A 29 -5.66 -12.04 16.89
C PRO A 29 -4.69 -10.99 16.36
N ILE A 30 -3.88 -10.45 17.27
CA ILE A 30 -2.96 -9.34 16.97
C ILE A 30 -1.92 -9.71 15.94
N TRP A 31 -1.47 -10.96 15.96
CA TRP A 31 -0.54 -11.55 15.01
C TRP A 31 -1.02 -11.50 13.55
N ILE A 32 -2.32 -11.40 13.31
CA ILE A 32 -2.88 -11.27 11.96
C ILE A 32 -3.10 -9.79 11.62
N ALA A 33 -3.53 -8.98 12.60
CA ALA A 33 -3.76 -7.55 12.41
C ALA A 33 -2.46 -6.76 12.12
N THR A 34 -1.35 -7.06 12.81
CA THR A 34 -0.06 -6.37 12.59
C THR A 34 0.51 -6.56 11.18
N PRO A 35 0.68 -7.78 10.64
CA PRO A 35 1.22 -7.94 9.28
C PRO A 35 0.26 -7.39 8.22
N LEU A 36 -1.05 -7.46 8.45
CA LEU A 36 -2.04 -6.85 7.55
C LEU A 36 -1.90 -5.33 7.49
N LEU A 37 -1.75 -4.68 8.64
CA LEU A 37 -1.54 -3.23 8.75
C LEU A 37 -0.20 -2.80 8.13
N PHE A 38 0.85 -3.56 8.38
CA PHE A 38 2.17 -3.33 7.81
C PHE A 38 2.15 -3.48 6.28
N GLY A 39 1.48 -4.51 5.76
CA GLY A 39 1.29 -4.73 4.32
C GLY A 39 0.48 -3.62 3.65
N ALA A 40 -0.60 -3.16 4.28
CA ALA A 40 -1.41 -2.05 3.78
C ALA A 40 -0.61 -0.73 3.73
N SER A 41 0.16 -0.44 4.78
CA SER A 41 1.05 0.73 4.83
C SER A 41 2.14 0.66 3.76
N TYR A 42 2.82 -0.48 3.63
CA TYR A 42 3.82 -0.70 2.60
C TYR A 42 3.26 -0.50 1.19
N PHE A 43 2.05 -1.00 0.94
CA PHE A 43 1.38 -0.87 -0.36
C PHE A 43 0.92 0.57 -0.66
N LEU A 44 0.59 1.36 0.37
CA LEU A 44 0.29 2.79 0.25
C LEU A 44 1.55 3.59 -0.12
N PHE A 45 2.65 3.36 0.59
CA PHE A 45 3.91 4.08 0.40
C PHE A 45 4.76 3.58 -0.75
N ARG A 46 4.45 2.39 -1.32
CA ARG A 46 5.19 1.85 -2.45
C ARG A 46 5.21 2.88 -3.59
N PRO A 47 6.36 3.52 -3.86
CA PRO A 47 6.44 4.53 -4.90
C PRO A 47 6.02 3.85 -6.20
N ASN A 48 5.16 4.54 -6.96
CA ASN A 48 4.77 4.06 -8.27
C ASN A 48 6.01 4.18 -9.16
N GLN A 49 6.86 3.15 -9.11
CA GLN A 49 8.07 2.99 -9.88
C GLN A 49 7.64 2.92 -11.34
N LYS A 50 7.38 4.10 -11.93
CA LYS A 50 7.41 4.25 -13.36
C LYS A 50 8.81 3.82 -13.72
N LYS A 51 8.96 2.61 -14.24
CA LYS A 51 10.20 2.16 -14.86
C LYS A 51 10.58 3.29 -15.81
N HIS A 52 11.56 4.10 -15.41
CA HIS A 52 12.17 5.07 -16.31
C HIS A 52 12.87 4.19 -17.33
N ARG A 53 12.13 3.84 -18.39
CA ARG A 53 12.67 3.12 -19.53
C ARG A 53 13.87 3.96 -19.94
N PHE A 54 15.05 3.37 -19.83
CA PHE A 54 16.29 4.01 -20.21
C PHE A 54 16.09 4.50 -21.65
N LYS A 55 15.93 5.81 -21.83
CA LYS A 55 15.93 6.40 -23.16
C LYS A 55 17.38 6.28 -23.60
N GLY A 56 17.70 5.19 -24.29
CA GLY A 56 19.00 5.01 -24.91
C GLY A 56 19.35 6.26 -25.71
N TYR A 57 20.65 6.56 -25.78
CA TYR A 57 21.18 7.70 -26.50
C TYR A 57 20.67 7.64 -27.95
N ARG A 58 19.89 8.65 -28.35
CA ARG A 58 19.62 8.89 -29.77
C ARG A 58 20.94 9.33 -30.38
N SER A 59 21.55 8.45 -31.18
CA SER A 59 22.60 8.84 -32.10
C SER A 59 21.98 9.86 -33.07
N ARG A 60 22.35 11.12 -32.92
CA ARG A 60 22.10 12.15 -33.92
C ARG A 60 23.08 11.86 -35.05
N GLY A 61 22.65 11.02 -36.00
CA GLY A 61 23.21 11.00 -37.34
C GLY A 61 22.67 12.16 -38.14
#